data_AF-A0A819GQV2-F1
#
_entry.id   AF-A0A819GQV2-F1
#
_cell.length_a   1.000
_cell.length_b   1.000
_cell.length_c   1.000
_cell.angle_alpha   90.00
_cell.angle_beta   90.00
_cell.angle_gamma   90.00
#
_symmetry.space_group_name_H-M   'P 1'
#
loop_
_entity.id
_entity.type
_entity.pdbx_description
1 polymer ?
#
loop_
_entity_poly.entity_id
_entity_poly.type
_entity_poly.pdbx_seq_one_letter_code
_entity_poly.pdbx_strand_id
1 'polypeptide(L)'
;MASATTSTATTGTSNRGFFEPSQYERCINRYEFGHEVVGHLSTMFEERASLEHTYVNALRAWSRKWHGELTKLSEYPSNKKVWDQIVSTGEQMADIHQTIASNLHDNIQPKLKQWRKDNYEKSIINYKKSKEFEKEFENVQKPWTKLLESIYEAKQNYYKLVKLSKQCEQQKCSMPVETPAETQKQIIDHYVQVNLDVDAARTKYQHLVRDVAPGAEPRQRYEANMIEIFQHTQAFEKKRLDFFKDIFTDYIKTLQQQALFNKMLDDYLRVLQTHNTPADLDAWYNNFGPGTQSHYPAFEECQDTIQ
;
A
#
# COMPACT_ATOMS: atom_id res chain seq x y z
N MET A 1 0.63 26.75 45.59
CA MET A 1 1.70 25.73 45.45
C MET A 1 1.46 24.97 44.17
N ALA A 2 2.09 25.42 43.08
CA ALA A 2 2.03 24.79 41.77
C ALA A 2 3.30 23.96 41.59
N SER A 3 3.15 22.65 41.40
CA SER A 3 4.28 21.75 41.17
C SER A 3 4.55 21.72 39.67
N ALA A 4 5.63 22.39 39.24
CA ALA A 4 6.13 22.34 37.88
C ALA A 4 6.90 21.02 37.68
N THR A 5 6.32 20.09 36.91
CA THR A 5 7.03 18.89 36.47
C THR A 5 7.78 19.23 35.18
N THR A 6 9.09 19.44 35.33
CA THR A 6 10.06 19.61 34.25
C THR A 6 10.03 18.38 33.35
N SER A 7 9.44 18.51 32.16
CA SER A 7 9.49 17.46 31.14
C SER A 7 10.89 17.43 30.53
N THR A 8 11.63 16.37 30.83
CA THR A 8 12.89 16.01 30.20
C THR A 8 12.63 15.67 28.73
N ALA A 9 13.13 16.52 27.84
CA ALA A 9 13.10 16.33 26.40
C ALA A 9 13.76 15.00 26.03
N THR A 10 12.94 14.05 25.58
CA THR A 10 13.41 12.82 24.93
C THR A 10 13.55 13.14 23.45
N THR A 11 14.78 13.38 22.99
CA THR A 11 15.13 13.52 21.58
C THR A 11 14.93 12.19 20.85
N GLY A 12 13.72 11.97 20.36
CA GLY A 12 13.42 10.97 19.34
C GLY A 12 13.93 11.44 17.97
N THR A 13 14.31 10.49 17.13
CA THR A 13 14.85 10.61 15.77
C THR A 13 13.89 11.21 14.72
N SER A 14 12.99 12.12 15.09
CA SER A 14 11.85 12.54 14.27
C SER A 14 11.82 14.01 13.84
N ASN A 15 12.97 14.72 13.80
CA ASN A 15 12.96 16.11 13.32
C ASN A 15 14.20 16.54 12.51
N ARG A 16 14.81 15.63 11.75
CA ARG A 16 15.89 15.95 10.79
C ARG A 16 15.33 16.23 9.40
N GLY A 17 15.82 17.31 8.78
CA GLY A 17 15.39 17.76 7.45
C GLY A 17 16.04 16.98 6.29
N PHE A 18 15.43 16.99 5.12
CA PHE A 18 15.90 16.26 3.92
C PHE A 18 17.35 16.57 3.52
N PHE A 19 17.77 17.83 3.65
CA PHE A 19 19.11 18.27 3.27
C PHE A 19 20.20 17.88 4.28
N GLU A 20 19.83 17.31 5.44
CA GLU A 20 20.81 16.79 6.39
C GLU A 20 21.44 15.49 5.88
N PRO A 21 22.69 15.19 6.29
CA PRO A 21 23.37 13.96 5.92
C PRO A 21 22.52 12.70 6.10
N SER A 22 22.54 11.85 5.07
CA SER A 22 21.83 10.57 4.97
C SER A 22 20.29 10.62 5.04
N GLN A 23 19.65 11.79 5.16
CA GLN A 23 18.18 11.83 5.24
C GLN A 23 17.47 11.49 3.92
N TYR A 24 18.19 11.48 2.79
CA TYR A 24 17.66 11.00 1.51
C TYR A 24 17.36 9.49 1.49
N GLU A 25 17.90 8.70 2.44
CA GLU A 25 17.62 7.26 2.57
C GLU A 25 16.12 6.97 2.65
N ARG A 26 15.32 7.89 3.21
CA ARG A 26 13.85 7.77 3.24
C ARG A 26 13.24 7.67 1.84
N CYS A 27 13.83 8.33 0.84
CA CYS A 27 13.37 8.27 -0.54
C CYS A 27 13.68 6.90 -1.17
N ILE A 28 14.86 6.36 -0.86
CA ILE A 28 15.30 5.02 -1.31
C ILE A 28 14.41 3.96 -0.66
N ASN A 29 14.23 4.03 0.66
CA ASN A 29 13.35 3.14 1.40
C ASN A 29 11.92 3.17 0.87
N ARG A 30 11.37 4.35 0.53
CA ARG A 30 10.04 4.46 -0.09
C ARG A 30 9.94 3.67 -1.39
N TYR A 31 10.97 3.73 -2.24
CA TYR A 31 11.04 2.90 -3.44
C TYR A 31 11.05 1.40 -3.08
N GLU A 32 11.88 0.99 -2.13
CA GLU A 32 12.02 -0.44 -1.75
C GLU A 32 10.74 -1.02 -1.16
N PHE A 33 10.09 -0.28 -0.26
CA PHE A 33 8.79 -0.66 0.31
C PHE A 33 7.70 -0.71 -0.76
N GLY A 34 7.83 0.05 -1.85
CA GLY A 34 6.88 0.01 -2.96
C GLY A 34 6.67 -1.39 -3.52
N HIS A 35 7.71 -2.23 -3.56
CA HIS A 35 7.60 -3.63 -3.99
C HIS A 35 6.73 -4.46 -3.03
N GLU A 36 6.92 -4.30 -1.72
CA GLU A 36 6.14 -5.01 -0.70
C GLU A 36 4.67 -4.57 -0.73
N VAL A 37 4.42 -3.27 -0.88
CA VAL A 37 3.05 -2.73 -0.97
C VAL A 37 2.30 -3.29 -2.19
N VAL A 38 2.96 -3.44 -3.35
CA VAL A 38 2.34 -4.11 -4.52
C VAL A 38 2.10 -5.59 -4.24
N GLY A 39 3.00 -6.24 -3.50
CA GLY A 39 2.85 -7.61 -3.04
C GLY A 39 1.60 -7.80 -2.17
N HIS A 40 1.43 -6.96 -1.14
CA HIS A 40 0.24 -6.98 -0.28
C HIS A 40 -1.04 -6.74 -1.08
N LEU A 41 -1.01 -5.83 -2.06
CA LEU A 41 -2.16 -5.59 -2.91
C LEU A 41 -2.53 -6.82 -3.76
N SER A 42 -1.53 -7.52 -4.29
CA SER A 42 -1.71 -8.79 -5.03
C SER A 42 -2.30 -9.87 -4.13
N THR A 43 -1.78 -10.08 -2.92
CA THR A 43 -2.35 -11.03 -1.96
C THR A 43 -3.80 -10.71 -1.62
N MET A 44 -4.12 -9.45 -1.33
CA MET A 44 -5.50 -9.02 -1.01
C MET A 44 -6.49 -9.37 -2.13
N PHE A 45 -6.13 -9.13 -3.40
CA PHE A 45 -6.99 -9.50 -4.53
C PHE A 45 -7.08 -11.01 -4.78
N GLU A 46 -6.07 -11.78 -4.41
CA GLU A 46 -6.07 -13.24 -4.52
C GLU A 46 -7.01 -13.85 -3.47
N GLU A 47 -6.91 -13.37 -2.22
CA GLU A 47 -7.86 -13.70 -1.15
C GLU A 47 -9.29 -13.35 -1.56
N ARG A 48 -9.49 -12.16 -2.15
CA ARG A 48 -10.80 -11.77 -2.67
C ARG A 48 -11.31 -12.73 -3.76
N ALA A 49 -10.48 -13.12 -4.73
CA ALA A 49 -10.88 -14.07 -5.77
C ALA A 49 -11.27 -15.44 -5.20
N SER A 50 -10.61 -15.86 -4.11
CA SER A 50 -10.92 -17.10 -3.39
C SER A 50 -12.30 -17.06 -2.70
N LEU A 51 -12.67 -15.90 -2.12
CA LEU A 51 -14.01 -15.71 -1.56
C LEU A 51 -15.09 -15.86 -2.63
N GLU A 52 -14.89 -15.25 -3.81
CA GLU A 52 -15.82 -15.38 -4.93
C GLU A 52 -15.95 -16.84 -5.38
N HIS A 53 -14.83 -17.57 -5.55
CA HIS A 53 -14.84 -18.99 -5.90
C HIS A 53 -15.63 -19.84 -4.90
N THR A 54 -15.48 -19.56 -3.60
CA THR A 54 -16.21 -20.27 -2.54
C THR A 54 -17.72 -20.10 -2.72
N TYR A 55 -18.16 -18.86 -2.97
CA TYR A 55 -19.58 -18.57 -3.16
C TYR A 55 -20.14 -19.20 -4.45
N VAL A 56 -19.39 -19.12 -5.55
CA VAL A 56 -19.73 -19.77 -6.83
C VAL A 56 -19.96 -21.27 -6.64
N ASN A 57 -19.04 -21.94 -5.94
CA ASN A 57 -19.14 -23.38 -5.68
C ASN A 57 -20.35 -23.72 -4.80
N ALA A 58 -20.62 -22.92 -3.78
CA ALA A 58 -21.77 -23.09 -2.90
C ALA A 58 -23.10 -22.94 -3.65
N LEU A 59 -23.23 -21.90 -4.48
CA LEU A 59 -24.41 -21.65 -5.32
C LEU A 59 -24.66 -22.79 -6.31
N ARG A 60 -23.62 -23.22 -7.03
CA ARG A 60 -23.73 -24.33 -7.99
C ARG A 60 -24.07 -25.66 -7.30
N ALA A 61 -23.51 -25.92 -6.12
CA ALA A 61 -23.84 -27.11 -5.33
C ALA A 61 -25.29 -27.09 -4.84
N TRP A 62 -25.76 -25.94 -4.34
CA TRP A 62 -27.15 -25.73 -3.94
C TRP A 62 -28.12 -25.93 -5.10
N SER A 63 -27.82 -25.33 -6.27
CA SER A 63 -28.64 -25.46 -7.48
C SER A 63 -28.78 -26.92 -7.89
N ARG A 64 -27.66 -27.62 -8.14
CA ARG A 64 -27.66 -29.04 -8.54
C ARG A 64 -28.42 -29.94 -7.58
N LYS A 65 -28.27 -29.72 -6.27
CA LYS A 65 -29.00 -30.47 -5.24
C LYS A 65 -30.51 -30.30 -5.44
N TRP A 66 -30.99 -29.06 -5.52
CA TRP A 66 -32.42 -28.79 -5.57
C TRP A 66 -33.07 -29.15 -6.91
N HIS A 67 -32.37 -29.02 -8.03
CA HIS A 67 -32.84 -29.61 -9.29
C HIS A 67 -33.05 -31.13 -9.14
N GLY A 68 -32.08 -31.83 -8.52
CA GLY A 68 -32.19 -33.25 -8.22
C GLY A 68 -33.39 -33.60 -7.33
N GLU A 69 -33.67 -32.81 -6.30
CA GLU A 69 -34.84 -33.02 -5.43
C GLU A 69 -36.16 -32.70 -6.17
N LEU A 70 -36.22 -31.63 -6.95
CA LEU A 70 -37.40 -31.25 -7.73
C LEU A 70 -37.82 -32.35 -8.69
N THR A 71 -36.88 -33.04 -9.37
CA THR A 71 -37.23 -34.15 -10.26
C THR A 71 -38.02 -35.27 -9.58
N LYS A 72 -37.81 -35.49 -8.27
CA LYS A 72 -38.47 -36.52 -7.47
C LYS A 72 -39.83 -36.09 -6.93
N LEU A 73 -40.11 -34.78 -6.89
CA LEU A 73 -41.36 -34.26 -6.35
C LEU A 73 -42.52 -34.43 -7.34
N SER A 74 -43.63 -34.97 -6.85
CA SER A 74 -44.93 -34.96 -7.52
C SER A 74 -45.63 -33.62 -7.29
N GLU A 75 -45.04 -32.56 -7.83
CA GLU A 75 -45.53 -31.18 -7.74
C GLU A 75 -46.24 -30.77 -9.03
N TYR A 76 -47.17 -29.81 -8.94
CA TYR A 76 -47.92 -29.31 -10.08
C TYR A 76 -47.02 -28.70 -11.16
N PRO A 77 -47.25 -28.95 -12.46
CA PRO A 77 -46.33 -28.53 -13.52
C PRO A 77 -46.03 -27.03 -13.55
N SER A 78 -47.05 -26.17 -13.42
CA SER A 78 -46.83 -24.72 -13.51
C SER A 78 -46.07 -24.18 -12.30
N ASN A 79 -46.38 -24.67 -11.09
CA ASN A 79 -45.68 -24.34 -9.85
C ASN A 79 -44.24 -24.88 -9.81
N LYS A 80 -44.05 -26.15 -10.18
CA LYS A 80 -42.75 -26.82 -10.27
C LYS A 80 -41.80 -26.09 -11.21
N LYS A 81 -42.31 -25.58 -12.33
CA LYS A 81 -41.52 -24.79 -13.29
C LYS A 81 -41.01 -23.48 -12.71
N VAL A 82 -41.83 -22.76 -11.93
CA VAL A 82 -41.39 -21.54 -11.25
C VAL A 82 -40.34 -21.85 -10.19
N TRP A 83 -40.55 -22.90 -9.40
CA TRP A 83 -39.58 -23.32 -8.39
C TRP A 83 -38.24 -23.74 -9.04
N ASP A 84 -38.27 -24.51 -10.13
CA ASP A 84 -37.07 -24.88 -10.89
C ASP A 84 -36.33 -23.65 -11.42
N GLN A 85 -37.05 -22.60 -11.84
CA GLN A 85 -36.42 -21.34 -12.23
C GLN A 85 -35.75 -20.63 -11.05
N ILE A 86 -36.34 -20.64 -9.85
CA ILE A 86 -35.70 -20.09 -8.65
C ILE A 86 -34.38 -20.81 -8.38
N VAL A 87 -34.38 -22.15 -8.47
CA VAL A 87 -33.16 -22.94 -8.30
C VAL A 87 -32.12 -22.58 -9.37
N SER A 88 -32.55 -22.45 -10.64
CA SER A 88 -31.70 -22.04 -11.76
C SER A 88 -31.06 -20.65 -11.57
N THR A 89 -31.70 -19.72 -10.84
CA THR A 89 -31.08 -18.42 -10.53
C THR A 89 -29.80 -18.56 -9.70
N GLY A 90 -29.64 -19.65 -8.95
CA GLY A 90 -28.41 -19.96 -8.23
C GLY A 90 -27.22 -20.15 -9.17
N GLU A 91 -27.38 -20.85 -10.29
CA GLU A 91 -26.34 -20.99 -11.31
C GLU A 91 -26.05 -19.67 -12.02
N GLN A 92 -27.09 -18.91 -12.38
CA GLN A 92 -26.93 -17.61 -13.02
C GLN A 92 -26.18 -16.61 -12.12
N MET A 93 -26.49 -16.61 -10.82
CA MET A 93 -25.74 -15.83 -9.82
C MET A 93 -24.30 -16.31 -9.71
N ALA A 94 -24.07 -17.62 -9.73
CA ALA A 94 -22.73 -18.18 -9.71
C ALA A 94 -21.91 -17.73 -10.93
N ASP A 95 -22.50 -17.60 -12.11
CA ASP A 95 -21.80 -17.13 -13.30
C ASP A 95 -21.43 -15.63 -13.22
N ILE A 96 -22.27 -14.81 -12.58
CA ILE A 96 -21.94 -13.42 -12.26
C ILE A 96 -20.70 -13.35 -11.36
N HIS A 97 -20.70 -14.09 -10.25
CA HIS A 97 -19.58 -14.12 -9.32
C HIS A 97 -18.33 -14.80 -9.91
N GLN A 98 -18.50 -15.78 -10.79
CA GLN A 98 -17.41 -16.39 -11.54
C GLN A 98 -16.73 -15.35 -12.45
N THR A 99 -17.50 -14.47 -13.09
CA THR A 99 -16.97 -13.38 -13.92
C THR A 99 -16.12 -12.42 -13.09
N ILE A 100 -16.54 -12.11 -11.86
CA ILE A 100 -15.77 -11.30 -10.91
C ILE A 100 -14.45 -12.01 -10.56
N ALA A 101 -14.53 -13.28 -10.17
CA ALA A 101 -13.37 -14.09 -9.79
C ALA A 101 -12.34 -14.21 -10.94
N SER A 102 -12.81 -14.48 -12.15
CA SER A 102 -11.97 -14.57 -13.35
C SER A 102 -11.31 -13.24 -13.68
N ASN A 103 -12.02 -12.12 -13.63
CA ASN A 103 -11.39 -10.81 -13.85
C ASN A 103 -10.32 -10.47 -12.81
N LEU A 104 -10.51 -10.85 -11.54
CA LEU A 104 -9.47 -10.72 -10.53
C LEU A 104 -8.24 -11.56 -10.90
N HIS A 105 -8.43 -12.81 -11.30
CA HIS A 105 -7.35 -13.76 -11.60
C HIS A 105 -6.64 -13.51 -12.94
N ASP A 106 -7.39 -13.19 -13.99
CA ASP A 106 -6.92 -13.16 -15.38
C ASP A 106 -6.52 -11.74 -15.84
N ASN A 107 -7.01 -10.69 -15.17
CA ASN A 107 -6.74 -9.30 -15.54
C ASN A 107 -5.95 -8.55 -14.47
N ILE A 108 -6.44 -8.53 -13.22
CA ILE A 108 -5.80 -7.74 -12.15
C ILE A 108 -4.51 -8.39 -11.65
N GLN A 109 -4.52 -9.68 -11.35
CA GLN A 109 -3.32 -10.37 -10.84
C GLN A 109 -2.12 -10.34 -11.81
N PRO A 110 -2.29 -10.58 -13.12
CA PRO A 110 -1.17 -10.55 -14.04
C PRO A 110 -0.58 -9.15 -14.18
N LYS A 111 -1.41 -8.10 -14.16
CA LYS A 111 -0.94 -6.70 -14.15
C LYS A 111 -0.08 -6.40 -12.92
N LEU A 112 -0.51 -6.82 -11.72
CA LEU A 112 0.27 -6.63 -10.48
C LEU A 112 1.60 -7.38 -10.51
N LYS A 113 1.59 -8.65 -10.93
CA LYS A 113 2.80 -9.48 -11.05
C LYS A 113 3.78 -8.92 -12.08
N GLN A 114 3.28 -8.52 -13.25
CA GLN A 114 4.08 -7.97 -14.33
C GLN A 114 4.67 -6.61 -13.95
N TRP A 115 3.86 -5.69 -13.39
CA TRP A 115 4.36 -4.39 -12.95
C TRP A 115 5.44 -4.52 -11.89
N ARG A 116 5.28 -5.43 -10.93
CA ARG A 116 6.28 -5.70 -9.90
C ARG A 116 7.58 -6.25 -10.49
N LYS A 117 7.49 -7.15 -11.48
CA LYS A 117 8.65 -7.70 -12.20
C LYS A 117 9.40 -6.61 -12.98
N ASP A 118 8.68 -5.75 -13.70
CA ASP A 118 9.28 -4.76 -14.59
C ASP A 118 9.88 -3.57 -13.86
N ASN A 119 9.35 -3.22 -12.67
CA ASN A 119 9.76 -2.01 -11.96
C ASN A 119 10.68 -2.28 -10.76
N TYR A 120 10.84 -3.53 -10.33
CA TYR A 120 11.70 -3.90 -9.21
C TYR A 120 12.67 -5.03 -9.57
N GLU A 121 13.56 -4.75 -10.52
CA GLU A 121 14.62 -5.68 -10.89
C GLU A 121 15.67 -5.81 -9.78
N LYS A 122 15.92 -7.04 -9.32
CA LYS A 122 16.96 -7.35 -8.33
C LYS A 122 18.30 -7.57 -9.03
N SER A 123 19.40 -7.15 -8.40
CA SER A 123 20.75 -7.49 -8.83
C SER A 123 21.22 -8.80 -8.18
N ILE A 124 21.40 -8.84 -6.86
CA ILE A 124 21.79 -10.04 -6.08
C ILE A 124 21.15 -9.97 -4.68
N ILE A 125 21.24 -8.80 -4.02
CA ILE A 125 20.67 -8.56 -2.68
C ILE A 125 19.68 -7.38 -2.71
N ASN A 126 20.00 -6.30 -3.44
CA ASN A 126 19.19 -5.08 -3.51
C ASN A 126 18.59 -4.86 -4.91
N TYR A 127 17.61 -3.97 -5.00
CA TYR A 127 17.08 -3.51 -6.28
C TYR A 127 18.06 -2.60 -7.01
N LYS A 128 18.16 -2.76 -8.34
CA LYS A 128 19.10 -1.97 -9.15
C LYS A 128 18.82 -0.47 -9.05
N LYS A 129 17.55 -0.07 -9.13
CA LYS A 129 17.15 1.34 -9.08
C LYS A 129 17.40 1.99 -7.70
N SER A 130 17.26 1.24 -6.60
CA SER A 130 17.64 1.72 -5.27
C SER A 130 19.11 2.14 -5.25
N LYS A 131 20.00 1.27 -5.74
CA LYS A 131 21.46 1.54 -5.79
C LYS A 131 21.80 2.70 -6.71
N GLU A 132 21.05 2.88 -7.79
CA GLU A 132 21.20 4.03 -8.69
C GLU A 132 20.88 5.34 -7.96
N PHE A 133 19.72 5.42 -7.30
CA PHE A 133 19.35 6.60 -6.51
C PHE A 133 20.31 6.85 -5.33
N GLU A 134 20.73 5.80 -4.63
CA GLU A 134 21.71 5.88 -3.54
C GLU A 134 23.00 6.54 -4.03
N LYS A 135 23.55 6.04 -5.13
CA LYS A 135 24.77 6.58 -5.73
C LYS A 135 24.60 8.03 -6.19
N GLU A 136 23.46 8.38 -6.78
CA GLU A 136 23.16 9.76 -7.20
C GLU A 136 23.18 10.71 -5.99
N PHE A 137 22.46 10.37 -4.92
CA PHE A 137 22.44 11.17 -3.70
C PHE A 137 23.81 11.26 -3.03
N GLU A 138 24.52 10.14 -2.88
CA GLU A 138 25.86 10.10 -2.29
C GLU A 138 26.84 11.00 -3.04
N ASN A 139 26.81 10.98 -4.38
CA ASN A 139 27.70 11.79 -5.21
C ASN A 139 27.48 13.29 -4.96
N VAL A 140 26.23 13.72 -4.81
CA VAL A 140 25.88 15.13 -4.54
C VAL A 140 26.15 15.50 -3.08
N GLN A 141 25.87 14.62 -2.13
CA GLN A 141 25.98 14.92 -0.71
C GLN A 141 27.42 14.83 -0.18
N LYS A 142 28.29 14.02 -0.79
CA LYS A 142 29.68 13.83 -0.31
C LYS A 142 30.48 15.14 -0.18
N PRO A 143 30.50 16.06 -1.16
CA PRO A 143 31.16 17.37 -0.99
C PRO A 143 30.55 18.21 0.13
N TRP A 144 29.22 18.16 0.28
CA TRP A 144 28.50 18.88 1.33
C TRP A 144 28.84 18.35 2.73
N THR A 145 28.86 17.04 2.92
CA THR A 145 29.27 16.40 4.19
C THR A 145 30.69 16.79 4.58
N LYS A 146 31.64 16.80 3.62
CA LYS A 146 33.03 17.25 3.86
C LYS A 146 33.11 18.72 4.30
N LEU A 147 32.27 19.59 3.73
CA LEU A 147 32.19 20.99 4.15
C LEU A 147 31.67 21.10 5.59
N LEU A 148 30.63 20.35 5.95
CA LEU A 148 30.11 20.31 7.32
C LEU A 148 31.14 19.77 8.33
N GLU A 149 31.89 18.73 7.96
CA GLU A 149 33.01 18.21 8.76
C GLU A 149 34.09 19.28 8.96
N SER A 150 34.49 19.97 7.89
CA SER A 150 35.47 21.06 7.95
C SER A 150 35.01 22.22 8.85
N ILE A 151 33.72 22.56 8.82
CA ILE A 151 33.11 23.56 9.72
C ILE A 151 33.20 23.08 11.18
N TYR A 152 32.88 21.81 11.43
CA TYR A 152 32.95 21.24 12.76
C TYR A 152 34.38 21.25 13.32
N GLU A 153 35.37 20.83 12.52
CA GLU A 153 36.79 20.87 12.90
C GLU A 153 37.27 22.31 13.18
N ALA A 154 36.92 23.25 12.30
CA ALA A 154 37.29 24.66 12.48
C ALA A 154 36.66 25.26 13.76
N LYS A 155 35.41 24.89 14.07
CA LYS A 155 34.73 25.26 15.31
C LYS A 155 35.46 24.71 16.55
N GLN A 156 35.82 23.43 16.54
CA GLN A 156 36.54 22.80 17.64
C GLN A 156 37.92 23.43 17.86
N ASN A 157 38.65 23.71 16.78
CA ASN A 157 39.93 24.38 16.84
C ASN A 157 39.79 25.81 17.41
N TYR A 158 38.81 26.58 16.94
CA TYR A 158 38.52 27.90 17.48
C TYR A 158 38.21 27.85 18.98
N TYR A 159 37.35 26.92 19.43
CA TYR A 159 37.03 26.78 20.86
C TYR A 159 38.24 26.37 21.71
N LYS A 160 39.09 25.47 21.19
CA LYS A 160 40.34 25.08 21.84
C LYS A 160 41.27 26.28 22.04
N LEU A 161 41.48 27.09 21.01
CA LEU A 161 42.35 28.26 21.06
C LEU A 161 41.78 29.36 21.95
N VAL A 162 40.46 29.58 21.96
CA VAL A 162 39.80 30.51 22.90
C VAL A 162 40.01 30.07 24.35
N LYS A 163 39.91 28.77 24.64
CA LYS A 163 40.19 28.24 25.98
C LYS A 163 41.66 28.44 26.37
N LEU A 164 42.60 28.19 25.45
CA LEU A 164 44.02 28.41 25.68
C LEU A 164 44.35 29.90 25.91
N SER A 165 43.78 30.80 25.11
CA SER A 165 43.95 32.26 25.29
C SER A 165 43.56 32.70 26.70
N LYS A 166 42.41 32.24 27.20
CA LYS A 166 41.96 32.52 28.58
C LYS A 166 42.92 31.99 29.64
N GLN A 167 43.52 30.82 29.43
CA GLN A 167 44.53 30.26 30.34
C GLN A 167 45.82 31.09 30.34
N CYS A 168 46.30 31.49 29.15
CA CYS A 168 47.47 32.36 29.03
C CYS A 168 47.22 33.75 29.61
N GLU A 169 46.00 34.28 29.48
CA GLU A 169 45.60 35.54 30.10
C GLU A 169 45.66 35.45 31.63
N GLN A 170 45.10 34.39 32.21
CA GLN A 170 45.16 34.16 33.66
C GLN A 170 46.61 34.02 34.14
N GLN A 171 47.46 33.31 33.39
CA GLN A 171 48.88 33.16 33.69
C GLN A 171 49.61 34.51 33.64
N LYS A 172 49.30 35.35 32.65
CA LYS A 172 49.84 36.70 32.52
C LYS A 172 49.40 37.61 33.67
N CYS A 173 48.12 37.56 34.07
CA CYS A 173 47.56 38.39 35.15
C CYS A 173 47.99 37.93 36.54
N SER A 174 48.27 36.64 36.73
CA SER A 174 48.69 36.05 38.02
C SER A 174 50.21 35.99 38.18
N MET A 175 50.96 36.71 37.34
CA MET A 175 52.42 36.68 37.31
C MET A 175 53.01 37.34 38.57
N PRO A 176 53.93 36.67 39.31
CA PRO A 176 54.61 37.27 40.46
C PRO A 176 55.47 38.48 40.05
N VAL A 177 55.55 39.49 40.92
CA VAL A 177 56.35 40.72 40.69
C VAL A 177 57.85 40.41 40.53
N GLU A 178 58.33 39.33 41.14
CA GLU A 178 59.73 38.88 41.11
C GLU A 178 60.11 38.10 39.82
N THR A 179 59.16 37.89 38.91
CA THR A 179 59.40 37.12 37.68
C THR A 179 60.47 37.81 36.82
N PRO A 180 61.51 37.10 36.36
CA PRO A 180 62.55 37.69 35.50
C PRO A 180 61.96 38.33 34.24
N ALA A 181 62.52 39.47 33.82
CA ALA A 181 62.02 40.24 32.68
C ALA A 181 61.95 39.42 31.37
N GLU A 182 62.92 38.52 31.17
CA GLU A 182 62.94 37.60 30.03
C GLU A 182 61.76 36.62 30.05
N THR A 183 61.46 36.04 31.22
CA THR A 183 60.30 35.15 31.43
C THR A 183 58.98 35.90 31.29
N GLN A 184 58.89 37.13 31.80
CA GLN A 184 57.72 37.98 31.63
C GLN A 184 57.45 38.27 30.15
N LYS A 185 58.50 38.62 29.40
CA LYS A 185 58.39 38.84 27.95
C LYS A 185 57.91 37.57 27.23
N GLN A 186 58.46 36.40 27.55
CA GLN A 186 58.03 35.12 26.96
C GLN A 186 56.54 34.82 27.22
N ILE A 187 56.03 35.06 28.43
CA ILE A 187 54.61 34.85 28.77
C ILE A 187 53.72 35.81 27.97
N ILE A 188 54.13 37.08 27.84
CA ILE A 188 53.40 38.09 27.07
C ILE A 188 53.41 37.75 25.57
N ASP A 189 54.57 37.42 25.00
CA ASP A 189 54.73 37.07 23.59
C ASP A 189 53.91 35.81 23.24
N HIS A 190 53.92 34.79 24.12
CA HIS A 190 53.09 33.60 23.95
C HIS A 190 51.59 33.93 24.00
N TYR A 191 51.14 34.77 24.93
CA TYR A 191 49.75 35.24 24.97
C TYR A 191 49.36 36.00 23.68
N VAL A 192 50.24 36.87 23.16
CA VAL A 192 50.00 37.58 21.90
C VAL A 192 49.87 36.60 20.74
N GLN A 193 50.79 35.63 20.63
CA GLN A 193 50.74 34.61 19.58
C GLN A 193 49.44 33.79 19.63
N VAL A 194 49.03 33.33 20.81
CA VAL A 194 47.78 32.57 20.97
C VAL A 194 46.56 33.40 20.55
N ASN A 195 46.54 34.71 20.81
CA ASN A 195 45.44 35.56 20.34
C ASN A 195 45.42 35.77 18.82
N LEU A 196 46.59 35.88 18.18
CA LEU A 196 46.67 35.89 16.72
C LEU A 196 46.14 34.57 16.13
N ASP A 197 46.47 33.44 16.76
CA ASP A 197 45.96 32.12 16.35
C ASP A 197 44.44 32.01 16.55
N VAL A 198 43.89 32.59 17.63
CA VAL A 198 42.43 32.68 17.86
C VAL A 198 41.75 33.46 16.73
N ASP A 199 42.28 34.62 16.33
CA ASP A 199 41.69 35.44 15.27
C ASP A 199 41.79 34.76 13.89
N ALA A 200 42.90 34.08 13.61
CA ALA A 200 43.04 33.27 12.41
C ALA A 200 42.02 32.11 12.38
N ALA A 201 41.86 31.39 13.50
CA ALA A 201 40.89 30.31 13.63
C ALA A 201 39.44 30.81 13.53
N ARG A 202 39.13 31.97 14.12
CA ARG A 202 37.83 32.63 14.00
C ARG A 202 37.51 32.97 12.56
N THR A 203 38.45 33.60 11.85
CA THR A 203 38.28 34.00 10.45
C THR A 203 38.03 32.78 9.56
N LYS A 204 38.82 31.71 9.75
CA LYS A 204 38.62 30.44 9.03
C LYS A 204 37.24 29.84 9.31
N TYR A 205 36.82 29.76 10.58
CA TYR A 205 35.51 29.22 10.94
C TYR A 205 34.37 30.06 10.35
N GLN A 206 34.43 31.39 10.46
CA GLN A 206 33.44 32.29 9.88
C GLN A 206 33.34 32.18 8.36
N HIS A 207 34.47 32.03 7.67
CA HIS A 207 34.49 31.82 6.23
C HIS A 207 33.74 30.55 5.83
N LEU A 208 34.05 29.41 6.46
CA LEU A 208 33.37 28.14 6.17
C LEU A 208 31.88 28.18 6.52
N VAL A 209 31.48 28.90 7.58
CA VAL A 209 30.06 29.08 7.94
C VAL A 209 29.31 29.91 6.87
N ARG A 210 29.98 30.83 6.18
CA ARG A 210 29.35 31.59 5.07
C ARG A 210 29.00 30.67 3.90
N ASP A 211 29.78 29.63 3.64
CA ASP A 211 29.53 28.69 2.54
C ASP A 211 28.24 27.85 2.73
N VAL A 212 27.75 27.73 3.97
CA VAL A 212 26.48 27.05 4.30
C VAL A 212 25.34 28.02 4.63
N ALA A 213 25.59 29.33 4.56
CA ALA A 213 24.56 30.33 4.78
C ALA A 213 23.49 30.28 3.67
N PRO A 214 22.23 30.66 3.98
CA PRO A 214 21.22 30.82 2.94
C PRO A 214 21.72 31.76 1.82
N GLY A 215 21.60 31.33 0.57
CA GLY A 215 22.04 32.10 -0.60
C GLY A 215 23.52 31.96 -0.97
N ALA A 216 24.31 31.21 -0.22
CA ALA A 216 25.69 30.89 -0.61
C ALA A 216 25.72 29.87 -1.77
N GLU A 217 26.64 30.05 -2.72
CA GLU A 217 26.76 29.18 -3.91
C GLU A 217 26.90 27.69 -3.54
N PRO A 218 27.73 27.28 -2.56
CA PRO A 218 27.88 25.86 -2.22
C PRO A 218 26.58 25.23 -1.73
N ARG A 219 25.82 25.97 -0.91
CA ARG A 219 24.50 25.53 -0.43
C ARG A 219 23.48 25.47 -1.55
N GLN A 220 23.38 26.51 -2.38
CA GLN A 220 22.44 26.54 -3.50
C GLN A 220 22.68 25.39 -4.48
N ARG A 221 23.95 25.13 -4.83
CA ARG A 221 24.31 24.01 -5.71
C ARG A 221 23.96 22.66 -5.09
N TYR A 222 24.25 22.47 -3.80
CA TYR A 222 23.87 21.25 -3.09
C TYR A 222 22.35 21.05 -3.07
N GLU A 223 21.59 22.06 -2.64
CA GLU A 223 20.13 21.97 -2.54
C GLU A 223 19.49 21.73 -3.92
N ALA A 224 19.93 22.44 -4.97
CA ALA A 224 19.41 22.27 -6.33
C ALA A 224 19.63 20.85 -6.86
N ASN A 225 20.85 20.32 -6.73
CA ASN A 225 21.17 18.97 -7.21
C ASN A 225 20.44 17.88 -6.38
N MET A 226 20.31 18.08 -5.06
CA MET A 226 19.52 17.16 -4.22
C MET A 226 18.03 17.17 -4.60
N ILE A 227 17.48 18.33 -4.94
CA ILE A 227 16.09 18.48 -5.41
C ILE A 227 15.91 17.78 -6.75
N GLU A 228 16.86 17.89 -7.69
CA GLU A 228 16.79 17.22 -8.99
C GLU A 228 16.66 15.70 -8.82
N ILE A 229 17.55 15.08 -8.04
CA ILE A 229 17.50 13.64 -7.77
C ILE A 229 16.21 13.28 -7.02
N PHE A 230 15.78 14.10 -6.06
CA PHE A 230 14.50 13.91 -5.38
C PHE A 230 13.33 13.87 -6.37
N GLN A 231 13.30 14.74 -7.39
CA GLN A 231 12.27 14.73 -8.42
C GLN A 231 12.27 13.42 -9.23
N HIS A 232 13.43 12.79 -9.47
CA HIS A 232 13.48 11.46 -10.08
C HIS A 232 12.80 10.40 -9.21
N THR A 233 13.04 10.42 -7.90
CA THR A 233 12.36 9.51 -6.96
C THR A 233 10.85 9.78 -6.85
N GLN A 234 10.43 11.05 -6.99
CA GLN A 234 9.03 11.45 -7.02
C GLN A 234 8.33 10.98 -8.30
N ALA A 235 9.00 11.11 -9.45
CA ALA A 235 8.45 10.66 -10.73
C ALA A 235 8.22 9.14 -10.73
N PHE A 236 9.13 8.37 -10.13
CA PHE A 236 8.92 6.94 -9.97
C PHE A 236 7.74 6.62 -9.04
N GLU A 237 7.65 7.28 -7.88
CA GLU A 237 6.53 7.06 -6.96
C GLU A 237 5.18 7.45 -7.60
N LYS A 238 5.15 8.53 -8.40
CA LYS A 238 3.97 8.90 -9.18
C LYS A 238 3.55 7.76 -10.12
N LYS A 239 4.48 7.13 -10.83
CA LYS A 239 4.19 5.97 -11.70
C LYS A 239 3.54 4.82 -10.92
N ARG A 240 4.00 4.54 -9.70
CA ARG A 240 3.41 3.51 -8.82
C ARG A 240 1.99 3.88 -8.39
N LEU A 241 1.76 5.12 -7.98
CA LEU A 241 0.46 5.60 -7.53
C LEU A 241 -0.57 5.64 -8.66
N ASP A 242 -0.17 6.08 -9.86
CA ASP A 242 -1.02 6.04 -11.04
C ASP A 242 -1.38 4.60 -11.41
N PHE A 243 -0.43 3.68 -11.37
CA PHE A 243 -0.69 2.26 -11.58
C PHE A 243 -1.69 1.69 -10.56
N PHE A 244 -1.58 2.08 -9.28
CA PHE A 244 -2.56 1.66 -8.26
C PHE A 244 -3.97 2.16 -8.58
N LYS A 245 -4.07 3.42 -9.00
CA LYS A 245 -5.35 4.01 -9.43
C LYS A 245 -5.96 3.23 -10.59
N ASP A 246 -5.16 2.79 -11.55
CA ASP A 246 -5.64 1.97 -12.67
C ASP A 246 -6.14 0.60 -12.19
N ILE A 247 -5.40 -0.07 -11.30
CA ILE A 247 -5.81 -1.34 -10.70
C ILE A 247 -7.14 -1.20 -9.95
N PHE A 248 -7.28 -0.15 -9.13
CA PHE A 248 -8.54 0.09 -8.41
C PHE A 248 -9.71 0.37 -9.36
N THR A 249 -9.44 1.08 -10.46
CA THR A 249 -10.43 1.34 -11.49
C THR A 249 -10.88 0.05 -12.17
N ASP A 250 -9.95 -0.84 -12.51
CA ASP A 250 -10.26 -2.14 -13.11
C ASP A 250 -11.01 -3.07 -12.16
N TYR A 251 -10.71 -3.00 -10.86
CA TYR A 251 -11.48 -3.69 -9.84
C TYR A 251 -12.93 -3.17 -9.76
N ILE A 252 -13.12 -1.84 -9.77
CA ILE A 252 -14.48 -1.26 -9.79
C ILE A 252 -15.27 -1.72 -11.02
N LYS A 253 -14.65 -1.70 -12.21
CA LYS A 253 -15.27 -2.22 -13.45
C LYS A 253 -15.65 -3.69 -13.32
N THR A 254 -14.83 -4.48 -12.64
CA THR A 254 -15.11 -5.90 -12.40
C THR A 254 -16.43 -6.09 -11.64
N LEU A 255 -16.78 -5.18 -10.73
CA LEU A 255 -18.03 -5.26 -9.96
C LEU A 255 -19.28 -4.82 -10.74
N GLN A 256 -19.14 -4.18 -11.90
CA GLN A 256 -20.25 -3.61 -12.67
C GLN A 256 -21.01 -4.68 -13.49
N GLN A 257 -21.60 -5.65 -12.80
CA GLN A 257 -22.32 -6.78 -13.41
C GLN A 257 -23.85 -6.59 -13.48
N GLN A 258 -24.32 -5.33 -13.44
CA GLN A 258 -25.76 -5.01 -13.34
C GLN A 258 -26.58 -5.60 -14.49
N ALA A 259 -26.05 -5.63 -15.71
CA ALA A 259 -26.76 -6.17 -16.87
C ALA A 259 -27.03 -7.67 -16.74
N LEU A 260 -26.06 -8.45 -16.24
CA LEU A 260 -26.22 -9.88 -16.02
C LEU A 260 -27.21 -10.14 -14.88
N PHE A 261 -27.11 -9.37 -13.80
CA PHE A 261 -28.04 -9.47 -12.67
C PHE A 261 -29.48 -9.13 -13.08
N ASN A 262 -29.69 -8.04 -13.83
CA ASN A 262 -31.00 -7.66 -14.34
C ASN A 262 -31.57 -8.74 -15.26
N LYS A 263 -30.75 -9.30 -16.17
CA LYS A 263 -31.19 -10.39 -17.04
C LYS A 263 -31.64 -11.62 -16.24
N MET A 264 -30.92 -12.00 -15.19
CA MET A 264 -31.31 -13.10 -14.29
C MET A 264 -32.68 -12.83 -13.66
N LEU A 265 -32.92 -11.60 -13.17
CA LEU A 265 -34.21 -11.20 -12.61
C LEU A 265 -35.34 -11.21 -13.66
N ASP A 266 -35.08 -10.70 -14.86
CA ASP A 266 -36.06 -10.67 -15.95
C ASP A 266 -36.46 -12.08 -16.39
N ASP A 267 -35.50 -13.01 -16.46
CA ASP A 267 -35.75 -14.41 -16.78
C ASP A 267 -36.60 -15.09 -15.69
N TYR A 268 -36.34 -14.80 -14.40
CA TYR A 268 -37.18 -15.27 -13.30
C TYR A 268 -38.61 -14.74 -13.38
N LEU A 269 -38.79 -13.42 -13.54
CA LEU A 269 -40.11 -12.79 -13.63
C LEU A 269 -40.91 -13.32 -14.81
N ARG A 270 -40.25 -13.58 -15.95
CA ARG A 270 -40.91 -14.17 -17.13
C ARG A 270 -41.45 -15.56 -16.85
N VAL A 271 -40.70 -16.41 -16.14
CA VAL A 271 -41.18 -17.77 -15.80
C VAL A 271 -42.29 -17.72 -14.76
N LEU A 272 -42.19 -16.81 -13.77
CA LEU A 272 -43.24 -16.61 -12.77
C LEU A 272 -44.60 -16.30 -13.41
N GLN A 273 -44.62 -15.52 -14.48
CA GLN A 273 -45.84 -15.23 -15.26
C GLN A 273 -46.48 -16.48 -15.89
N THR A 274 -45.75 -17.59 -16.00
CA THR A 274 -46.30 -18.86 -16.54
C THR A 274 -46.98 -19.73 -15.49
N HIS A 275 -46.98 -19.32 -14.22
CA HIS A 275 -47.73 -19.97 -13.16
C HIS A 275 -49.24 -19.88 -13.41
N ASN A 276 -49.94 -21.01 -13.34
CA ASN A 276 -51.36 -21.11 -13.64
C ASN A 276 -52.05 -22.08 -12.67
N THR A 277 -52.46 -21.55 -11.52
CA THR A 277 -53.17 -22.32 -10.48
C THR A 277 -54.45 -22.98 -10.99
N PRO A 278 -55.35 -22.30 -11.74
CA PRO A 278 -56.54 -22.96 -12.28
C PRO A 278 -56.20 -24.18 -13.15
N ALA A 279 -55.24 -24.06 -14.09
CA ALA A 279 -54.87 -25.17 -14.96
C ALA A 279 -54.29 -26.37 -14.19
N ASP A 280 -53.49 -26.10 -13.15
CA ASP A 280 -52.93 -27.16 -12.30
C ASP A 280 -54.04 -27.88 -11.50
N LEU A 281 -55.02 -27.15 -10.96
CA LEU A 281 -56.17 -27.73 -10.25
C LEU A 281 -57.10 -28.51 -11.19
N ASP A 282 -57.38 -27.97 -12.38
CA ASP A 282 -58.18 -28.64 -13.41
C ASP A 282 -57.51 -29.95 -13.85
N ALA A 283 -56.19 -29.95 -14.01
CA ALA A 283 -55.44 -31.16 -14.32
C ALA A 283 -55.60 -32.24 -13.22
N TRP A 284 -55.56 -31.86 -11.94
CA TRP A 284 -55.79 -32.81 -10.85
C TRP A 284 -57.22 -33.35 -10.85
N TYR A 285 -58.20 -32.45 -10.97
CA TYR A 285 -59.62 -32.82 -10.99
C TYR A 285 -59.93 -33.85 -12.08
N ASN A 286 -59.37 -33.67 -13.27
CA ASN A 286 -59.62 -34.54 -14.42
C ASN A 286 -58.85 -35.86 -14.38
N ASN A 287 -57.65 -35.89 -13.80
CA ASN A 287 -56.80 -37.09 -13.79
C ASN A 287 -56.97 -37.96 -12.54
N PHE A 288 -57.35 -37.36 -11.41
CA PHE A 288 -57.43 -38.05 -10.11
C PHE A 288 -58.70 -37.74 -9.32
N GLY A 289 -59.49 -36.76 -9.76
CA GLY A 289 -60.70 -36.31 -9.09
C GLY A 289 -62.01 -36.77 -9.77
N PRO A 290 -63.13 -36.08 -9.49
CA PRO A 290 -64.44 -36.42 -10.05
C PRO A 290 -64.53 -36.34 -11.58
N GLY A 291 -63.58 -35.73 -12.28
CA GLY A 291 -63.53 -35.73 -13.74
C GLY A 291 -63.05 -37.06 -14.35
N THR A 292 -62.57 -38.00 -13.52
CA THR A 292 -62.14 -39.32 -13.98
C THR A 292 -63.32 -40.22 -14.35
N GLN A 293 -63.13 -41.09 -15.34
CA GLN A 293 -64.16 -42.05 -15.73
C GLN A 293 -64.27 -43.16 -14.67
N SER A 294 -65.42 -43.21 -14.00
CA SER A 294 -65.76 -44.29 -13.08
C SER A 294 -66.54 -45.38 -13.81
N HIS A 295 -66.13 -46.63 -13.62
CA HIS A 295 -66.89 -47.80 -14.06
C HIS A 295 -67.72 -48.29 -12.87
N TYR A 296 -69.03 -48.10 -12.96
CA TYR A 296 -69.96 -48.57 -11.94
C TYR A 296 -70.39 -50.00 -12.25
N PRO A 297 -70.61 -50.85 -11.23
CA PRO A 297 -71.13 -52.19 -11.43
C PRO A 297 -72.44 -52.15 -12.23
N ALA A 298 -72.47 -52.90 -13.32
CA ALA A 298 -73.68 -53.20 -14.07
C ALA A 298 -74.04 -54.67 -13.88
N PHE A 299 -75.26 -55.05 -14.25
CA PHE A 299 -75.65 -56.45 -14.26
C PHE A 299 -74.78 -57.24 -15.26
N GLU A 300 -74.19 -58.34 -14.82
CA GLU A 300 -73.41 -59.27 -15.64
C GLU A 300 -74.06 -60.66 -15.59
N GLU A 301 -74.28 -61.29 -16.76
CA GLU A 301 -74.81 -62.65 -16.81
C GLU A 301 -73.75 -63.67 -16.33
N CYS A 302 -74.19 -64.68 -15.58
CA CYS A 302 -73.34 -65.75 -15.08
C CYS A 302 -72.77 -66.57 -16.26
N GLN A 303 -71.45 -66.58 -16.42
CA GLN A 303 -70.75 -67.33 -17.47
C GLN A 303 -70.40 -68.77 -17.08
N ASP A 304 -71.21 -69.42 -16.23
CA ASP A 304 -71.03 -70.84 -15.93
C ASP A 304 -71.60 -71.67 -17.09
N THR A 305 -70.77 -71.97 -18.10
CA THR A 305 -71.06 -73.09 -19.00
C THR A 305 -70.93 -74.39 -18.21
N ILE A 306 -72.06 -75.04 -17.95
CA ILE A 306 -72.11 -76.43 -17.49
C ILE A 306 -71.44 -77.27 -18.59
N GLN A 307 -70.30 -77.90 -18.28
CA GLN A 307 -69.69 -78.93 -19.14
C GLN A 307 -70.53 -80.21 -19.12
#